data_AF-E2AGU7-F1
#
_entry.id   AF-E2AGU7-F1
#
_cell.length_a   1.000
_cell.length_b   1.000
_cell.length_c   1.000
_cell.angle_alpha   90.00
_cell.angle_beta   90.00
_cell.angle_gamma   90.00
#
_symmetry.space_group_name_H-M   'P 1'
#
loop_
_entity.id
_entity.type
_entity.pdbx_description
1 polymer ?
#
loop_
_entity_poly.entity_id
_entity_poly.type
_entity_poly.pdbx_seq_one_letter_code
_entity_poly.pdbx_strand_id
1 'polypeptide(L)'
;LLKPIGAWPLEQRATKIEIIIYSLSIVLAMFFQLFMIIPWIICIVTAKWSMYEILRTACPLIFSITVFLRYLLLLFRRDEIRSCIDHVVEDWRNATIIEDRKIMLANAKSGRSFGIISAAFMFGSGIPYTCMPLVLP
;
A
#
# COMPACT_ATOMS: atom_id res chain seq x y z
N LEU A 1 -9.65 -1.30 -1.52
CA LEU A 1 -8.30 -1.13 -2.15
C LEU A 1 -7.29 -2.17 -1.66
N LEU A 2 -7.21 -2.52 -0.37
CA LEU A 2 -6.17 -3.43 0.17
C LEU A 2 -6.42 -4.93 -0.06
N LYS A 3 -7.65 -5.35 -0.38
CA LYS A 3 -8.06 -6.75 -0.57
C LYS A 3 -7.39 -7.44 -1.78
N PRO A 4 -7.36 -6.86 -3.01
CA PRO A 4 -6.71 -7.50 -4.16
C PRO A 4 -5.19 -7.65 -4.02
N ILE A 5 -4.54 -6.79 -3.23
CA ILE A 5 -3.07 -6.78 -3.02
C ILE A 5 -2.67 -7.79 -1.93
N GLY A 6 -3.64 -8.49 -1.33
CA GLY A 6 -3.41 -9.40 -0.21
C GLY A 6 -2.98 -8.69 1.07
N ALA A 7 -3.06 -7.35 1.14
CA ALA A 7 -2.68 -6.60 2.34
C ALA A 7 -3.79 -6.62 3.42
N TRP A 8 -5.05 -6.83 3.03
CA TRP A 8 -6.16 -6.95 4.00
C TRP A 8 -6.10 -8.27 4.79
N PRO A 9 -6.34 -8.27 6.12
CA PRO A 9 -6.42 -9.51 6.88
C PRO A 9 -7.60 -10.37 6.41
N LEU A 10 -7.36 -11.67 6.22
CA LEU A 10 -8.43 -12.62 5.89
C LEU A 10 -9.53 -12.62 6.96
N GLU A 11 -10.75 -13.02 6.60
CA GLU A 11 -11.78 -13.25 7.62
C GLU A 11 -11.54 -14.61 8.31
N GLN A 12 -11.99 -14.76 9.55
CA GLN A 12 -11.87 -16.02 10.32
C GLN A 12 -12.57 -17.21 9.63
N ARG A 13 -13.52 -16.95 8.72
CA ARG A 13 -14.30 -17.96 7.98
C ARG A 13 -13.91 -18.08 6.50
N ALA A 14 -12.71 -17.66 6.13
CA ALA A 14 -12.25 -17.75 4.75
C ALA A 14 -12.17 -19.21 4.27
N THR A 15 -12.60 -19.44 3.04
CA THR A 15 -12.51 -20.75 2.38
C THR A 15 -11.05 -21.10 2.06
N LYS A 16 -10.74 -22.40 1.92
CA LYS A 16 -9.39 -22.86 1.50
C LYS A 16 -8.93 -22.20 0.19
N ILE A 17 -9.88 -21.94 -0.72
CA ILE A 17 -9.62 -21.28 -2.01
C ILE A 17 -9.21 -19.82 -1.80
N GLU A 18 -9.88 -19.09 -0.91
CA GLU A 18 -9.53 -17.69 -0.60
C GLU A 18 -8.15 -17.57 0.04
N ILE A 19 -7.76 -18.53 0.90
CA ILE A 19 -6.41 -18.58 1.47
C ILE A 19 -5.35 -18.80 0.38
N ILE A 20 -5.62 -19.71 -0.57
CA ILE A 20 -4.71 -19.99 -1.68
C ILE A 20 -4.56 -18.77 -2.60
N ILE A 21 -5.68 -18.18 -3.03
CA ILE A 21 -5.67 -16.97 -3.89
C ILE A 21 -4.91 -15.85 -3.21
N TYR A 22 -5.15 -15.65 -1.92
CA TYR A 22 -4.47 -14.63 -1.15
C TYR A 22 -2.97 -14.85 -1.03
N SER A 23 -2.55 -16.07 -0.69
CA SER A 23 -1.13 -16.43 -0.60
C SER A 23 -0.45 -16.25 -1.95
N LEU A 24 -1.10 -16.68 -3.03
CA LEU A 24 -0.62 -16.48 -4.39
C LEU A 24 -0.47 -14.99 -4.73
N SER A 25 -1.45 -14.14 -4.38
CA SER A 25 -1.37 -12.69 -4.59
C SER A 25 -0.18 -12.05 -3.87
N ILE A 26 0.12 -12.48 -2.64
CA ILE A 26 1.28 -11.98 -1.89
C ILE A 26 2.59 -12.40 -2.56
N VAL A 27 2.70 -13.67 -2.96
CA VAL A 27 3.90 -14.19 -3.64
C VAL A 27 4.13 -13.46 -4.96
N LEU A 28 3.08 -13.29 -5.78
CA LEU A 28 3.17 -12.57 -7.04
C LEU A 28 3.55 -11.10 -6.84
N ALA A 29 2.95 -10.42 -5.85
CA ALA A 29 3.27 -9.03 -5.54
C ALA A 29 4.75 -8.86 -5.11
N MET A 30 5.25 -9.76 -4.25
CA MET A 30 6.67 -9.75 -3.87
C MET A 30 7.59 -10.04 -5.05
N PHE A 31 7.23 -11.01 -5.89
CA PHE A 31 8.00 -11.37 -7.08
C PHE A 31 8.12 -10.20 -8.05
N PHE A 32 7.00 -9.55 -8.41
CA PHE A 32 7.03 -8.39 -9.30
C PHE A 32 7.86 -7.23 -8.74
N GLN A 33 7.75 -6.96 -7.44
CA GLN A 33 8.51 -5.87 -6.83
C GLN A 33 10.01 -6.14 -6.80
N LEU A 34 10.43 -7.37 -6.49
CA LEU A 34 11.83 -7.78 -6.55
C LEU A 34 12.36 -7.77 -7.98
N PHE A 35 11.57 -8.26 -8.94
CA PHE A 35 11.91 -8.24 -10.35
C PHE A 35 12.07 -6.81 -10.90
N MET A 36 11.41 -5.82 -10.32
CA MET A 36 11.62 -4.41 -10.66
C MET A 36 12.90 -3.84 -10.01
N ILE A 37 13.11 -4.11 -8.72
CA ILE A 37 14.21 -3.51 -7.95
C ILE A 37 15.58 -4.09 -8.35
N ILE A 38 15.68 -5.42 -8.51
CA ILE A 38 16.97 -6.11 -8.72
C ILE A 38 17.65 -5.66 -10.02
N PRO A 39 17.00 -5.69 -11.21
CA PRO A 39 17.61 -5.24 -12.45
C PRO A 39 17.98 -3.76 -12.40
N TRP A 40 17.21 -2.95 -11.66
CA TRP A 40 17.46 -1.53 -11.55
C TRP A 40 18.73 -1.23 -10.75
N ILE A 41 18.95 -1.96 -9.65
CA ILE A 41 20.21 -1.90 -8.89
C ILE A 41 21.38 -2.40 -9.74
N ILE A 42 21.22 -3.53 -10.44
CA ILE A 42 22.26 -4.06 -11.33
C ILE A 42 22.63 -3.04 -12.41
N CYS A 43 21.65 -2.34 -13.01
CA CYS A 43 21.88 -1.30 -14.00
C CYS A 43 22.73 -0.16 -13.43
N ILE A 44 22.40 0.34 -12.23
CA ILE A 44 23.15 1.42 -11.59
C ILE A 44 24.59 0.99 -11.25
N VAL A 45 24.80 -0.26 -10.79
CA VAL A 45 26.12 -0.75 -10.39
C VAL A 45 27.01 -1.06 -11.60
N THR A 46 26.44 -1.66 -12.65
CA THR A 46 27.19 -2.12 -13.83
C THR A 46 27.48 -1.00 -14.82
N ALA A 47 26.62 0.02 -14.87
CA ALA A 47 26.75 1.08 -15.84
C ALA A 47 27.56 2.25 -15.24
N LYS A 48 28.51 2.77 -16.03
CA LYS A 48 29.39 3.89 -15.63
C LYS A 48 28.67 5.23 -15.74
N TRP A 49 27.70 5.48 -14.86
CA TRP A 49 26.87 6.69 -14.90
C TRP A 49 27.59 7.86 -14.23
N SER A 50 27.30 9.08 -14.70
CA SER A 50 27.74 10.30 -14.01
C SER A 50 27.00 10.44 -12.67
N MET A 51 27.58 11.16 -11.71
CA MET A 51 26.96 11.38 -10.39
C MET A 51 25.54 11.95 -10.48
N TYR A 52 25.28 12.80 -11.48
CA TYR A 52 23.95 13.38 -11.72
C TYR A 52 22.92 12.31 -12.14
N GLU A 53 23.30 11.44 -13.08
CA GLU A 53 22.42 10.39 -13.59
C GLU A 53 22.16 9.29 -12.55
N ILE A 54 23.16 8.98 -11.71
CA ILE A 54 22.98 8.13 -10.52
C ILE A 54 21.95 8.76 -9.57
N LEU A 55 22.10 10.04 -9.22
CA LEU A 55 21.21 10.71 -8.28
C LEU A 55 19.77 10.77 -8.81
N ARG A 56 19.60 11.08 -10.11
CA ARG A 56 18.30 11.12 -10.80
C ARG A 56 17.58 9.77 -10.74
N THR A 57 18.31 8.68 -10.89
CA THR A 57 17.76 7.31 -10.91
C THR A 57 17.63 6.71 -9.50
N ALA A 58 18.43 7.18 -8.55
CA ALA A 58 18.39 6.75 -7.15
C ALA A 58 17.10 7.19 -6.44
N CYS A 59 16.61 8.40 -6.70
CA CYS A 59 15.36 8.91 -6.10
C CYS A 59 14.16 7.95 -6.28
N PRO A 60 13.79 7.54 -7.50
CA PRO A 60 12.66 6.63 -7.68
C PRO A 60 12.97 5.18 -7.25
N LEU A 61 14.23 4.77 -7.21
CA LEU A 61 14.65 3.49 -6.61
C LEU A 61 14.41 3.47 -5.09
N ILE A 62 14.85 4.50 -4.37
CA ILE A 62 14.63 4.65 -2.92
C ILE A 62 13.14 4.69 -2.61
N PHE A 63 12.35 5.40 -3.41
CA PHE A 63 10.89 5.41 -3.27
C PHE A 63 10.31 4.00 -3.42
N SER A 64 10.73 3.26 -4.44
CA SER A 64 10.25 1.89 -4.71
C SER A 64 10.61 0.91 -3.58
N ILE A 65 11.84 1.01 -3.06
CA ILE A 65 12.29 0.24 -1.88
C ILE A 65 11.45 0.59 -0.65
N THR A 66 11.18 1.87 -0.43
CA THR A 66 10.36 2.33 0.71
C THR A 66 8.94 1.77 0.65
N VAL A 67 8.32 1.75 -0.54
CA VAL A 67 7.00 1.14 -0.75
C VAL A 67 7.05 -0.37 -0.46
N PHE A 68 8.11 -1.06 -0.90
CA PHE A 68 8.30 -2.48 -0.62
C PHE A 68 8.46 -2.77 0.88
N LEU A 69 9.26 -1.99 1.60
CA LEU A 69 9.42 -2.12 3.05
C LEU A 69 8.11 -1.90 3.80
N ARG A 70 7.32 -0.89 3.41
CA ARG A 70 5.99 -0.66 3.98
C ARG A 70 5.06 -1.86 3.74
N TYR A 71 5.12 -2.46 2.57
CA TYR A 71 4.35 -3.67 2.28
C TYR A 71 4.76 -4.84 3.18
N LEU A 72 6.07 -5.09 3.33
CA LEU A 72 6.57 -6.13 4.24
C LEU A 72 6.16 -5.87 5.71
N LEU A 73 6.21 -4.61 6.16
CA LEU A 73 5.75 -4.25 7.50
C LEU A 73 4.25 -4.54 7.68
N LEU A 74 3.42 -4.25 6.69
CA LEU A 74 2.00 -4.58 6.72
C LEU A 74 1.75 -6.10 6.76
N LEU A 75 2.57 -6.88 6.05
CA LEU A 75 2.51 -8.34 6.11
C LEU A 75 2.92 -8.87 7.49
N PHE A 76 4.00 -8.35 8.07
CA PHE A 76 4.52 -8.78 9.36
C PHE A 76 3.58 -8.41 10.51
N ARG A 77 3.01 -7.20 10.48
CA ARG A 77 2.07 -6.70 11.49
C ARG A 77 0.62 -7.09 11.19
N ARG A 78 0.38 -8.03 10.29
CA ARG A 78 -0.96 -8.42 9.85
C ARG A 78 -1.85 -8.86 11.02
N ASP A 79 -1.30 -9.66 11.93
CA ASP A 79 -2.06 -10.22 13.04
C ASP A 79 -2.47 -9.13 14.04
N GLU A 80 -1.58 -8.15 14.28
CA GLU A 80 -1.88 -6.96 15.08
C GLU A 80 -2.95 -6.09 14.42
N ILE A 81 -2.86 -5.88 13.09
CA ILE A 81 -3.88 -5.14 12.33
C ILE A 81 -5.23 -5.85 12.42
N ARG A 82 -5.24 -7.19 12.32
CA ARG A 82 -6.46 -7.98 12.47
C ARG A 82 -7.05 -7.81 13.87
N SER A 83 -6.25 -8.00 14.91
CA SER A 83 -6.71 -7.84 16.30
C SER A 83 -7.27 -6.43 16.56
N CYS A 84 -6.64 -5.40 16.00
CA CYS A 84 -7.14 -4.03 16.06
C CYS A 84 -8.51 -3.87 15.39
N ILE A 85 -8.70 -4.45 14.19
CA ILE A 85 -10.00 -4.44 13.50
C ILE A 85 -11.06 -5.19 14.31
N ASP A 86 -10.72 -6.34 14.88
CA ASP A 86 -11.65 -7.15 15.69
C ASP A 86 -12.10 -6.36 16.93
N HIS A 87 -11.21 -5.64 17.60
CA HIS A 87 -11.57 -4.74 18.71
C HIS A 87 -12.48 -3.60 18.26
N VAL A 88 -12.20 -2.94 17.13
CA VAL A 88 -13.06 -1.87 16.60
C VAL A 88 -14.47 -2.39 16.28
N VAL A 89 -14.58 -3.61 15.76
CA VAL A 89 -15.88 -4.25 15.48
C VAL A 89 -16.63 -4.57 16.76
N GLU A 90 -15.93 -5.07 17.78
CA GLU A 90 -16.53 -5.38 19.08
C GLU A 90 -16.99 -4.09 19.80
N ASP A 91 -16.15 -3.05 19.82
CA ASP A 91 -16.50 -1.73 20.35
C ASP A 91 -17.72 -1.14 19.62
N TRP A 92 -17.79 -1.32 18.29
CA TRP A 92 -18.94 -0.86 17.50
C TRP A 92 -20.22 -1.61 17.86
N ARG A 93 -20.13 -2.91 18.14
CA ARG A 93 -21.28 -3.74 18.55
C ARG A 93 -21.75 -3.37 19.97
N ASN A 94 -20.82 -3.02 20.85
CA ASN A 94 -21.09 -2.68 22.25
C ASN A 94 -21.45 -1.20 22.48
N ALA A 95 -21.35 -0.35 21.46
CA ALA A 95 -21.76 1.05 21.49
C ALA A 95 -23.29 1.20 21.64
N THR A 96 -23.76 1.08 22.88
CA THR A 96 -25.17 1.23 23.26
C THR A 96 -25.58 2.70 23.46
N ILE A 97 -24.61 3.57 23.78
CA ILE A 97 -24.83 5.00 23.99
C ILE A 97 -24.79 5.73 22.64
N ILE A 98 -25.79 6.57 22.40
CA ILE A 98 -25.95 7.33 21.15
C ILE A 98 -24.73 8.23 20.88
N GLU A 99 -24.14 8.82 21.92
CA GLU A 99 -22.99 9.71 21.80
C GLU A 99 -21.73 8.96 21.33
N ASP A 100 -21.46 7.77 21.89
CA ASP A 100 -20.33 6.93 21.46
C ASP A 100 -20.47 6.53 19.98
N ARG A 101 -21.68 6.15 19.57
CA ARG A 101 -21.97 5.81 18.18
C ARG A 101 -21.75 6.99 17.24
N LYS A 102 -22.09 8.21 17.68
CA LYS A 102 -21.86 9.45 16.90
C LYS A 102 -20.38 9.74 16.74
N ILE A 103 -19.56 9.53 17.78
CA ILE A 103 -18.10 9.67 17.72
C ILE A 103 -17.50 8.66 16.74
N MET A 104 -17.90 7.39 16.84
CA MET A 104 -17.40 6.34 15.92
C MET A 104 -17.76 6.63 14.46
N LEU A 105 -18.97 7.14 14.19
CA LEU A 105 -19.39 7.57 12.85
C LEU A 105 -18.56 8.75 12.33
N ALA A 106 -18.28 9.73 13.18
CA ALA A 106 -17.44 10.87 12.81
C ALA A 106 -16.01 10.42 12.44
N ASN A 107 -15.43 9.52 13.24
CA ASN A 107 -14.11 8.93 12.97
C ASN A 107 -14.12 8.11 11.67
N ALA A 108 -15.13 7.29 11.44
CA ALA A 108 -15.27 6.51 10.20
C ALA A 108 -15.38 7.42 8.97
N LYS A 109 -16.14 8.52 9.06
CA LYS A 109 -16.26 9.53 8.00
C LYS A 109 -14.92 10.22 7.73
N SER A 110 -14.22 10.61 8.80
CA SER A 110 -12.90 11.24 8.71
C SER A 110 -11.89 10.30 8.02
N GLY A 111 -11.81 9.04 8.48
CA GLY A 111 -10.96 8.02 7.87
C GLY A 111 -11.27 7.77 6.40
N ARG A 112 -12.55 7.75 6.01
CA ARG A 112 -12.96 7.64 4.61
C ARG A 112 -12.50 8.84 3.78
N SER A 113 -12.65 10.06 4.30
CA SER A 113 -12.18 11.27 3.63
C SER A 113 -10.67 11.25 3.42
N PHE A 114 -9.88 10.91 4.46
CA PHE A 114 -8.43 10.77 4.32
C PHE A 114 -8.04 9.70 3.29
N GLY A 115 -8.73 8.57 3.25
CA GLY A 115 -8.51 7.53 2.25
C GLY A 115 -8.79 8.00 0.82
N ILE A 116 -9.88 8.76 0.61
CA ILE A 116 -10.21 9.33 -0.71
C ILE A 116 -9.17 10.35 -1.13
N ILE A 117 -8.79 11.27 -0.23
CA ILE A 117 -7.79 12.29 -0.51
C ILE A 117 -6.45 11.64 -0.86
N SER A 118 -6.02 10.64 -0.09
CA SER A 118 -4.78 9.89 -0.36
C SER A 118 -4.82 9.19 -1.73
N ALA A 119 -5.92 8.53 -2.07
CA ALA A 119 -6.07 7.91 -3.38
C ALA A 119 -6.04 8.95 -4.51
N ALA A 120 -6.73 10.08 -4.34
CA ALA A 120 -6.72 11.17 -5.30
C ALA A 120 -5.30 11.73 -5.52
N PHE A 121 -4.51 11.90 -4.46
CA PHE A 121 -3.11 12.30 -4.58
C PHE A 121 -2.25 11.24 -5.29
N MET A 122 -2.40 9.96 -4.93
CA MET A 122 -1.63 8.87 -5.55
C MET A 122 -1.92 8.72 -7.06
N PHE A 123 -3.18 8.79 -7.47
CA PHE A 123 -3.54 8.70 -8.89
C PHE A 123 -3.30 10.03 -9.62
N GLY A 124 -3.52 11.16 -8.94
CA GLY A 124 -3.31 12.51 -9.49
C GLY A 124 -1.84 12.85 -9.73
N SER A 125 -0.91 12.31 -8.94
CA SER A 125 0.53 12.55 -9.12
C SER A 125 1.10 12.01 -10.43
N GLY A 126 0.39 11.11 -11.12
CA GLY A 126 0.79 10.61 -12.45
C GLY A 126 0.55 11.61 -13.58
N ILE A 127 -0.41 12.53 -13.42
CA ILE A 127 -0.81 13.53 -14.42
C ILE A 127 0.34 14.49 -14.81
N PRO A 128 1.11 15.08 -13.87
CA PRO A 128 2.22 15.95 -14.24
C PRO A 128 3.35 15.22 -15.01
N TYR A 129 3.58 13.93 -14.76
CA TYR A 129 4.57 13.13 -15.52
C TYR A 129 4.12 12.87 -16.96
N THR A 130 2.82 12.64 -17.18
CA THR A 130 2.26 12.45 -18.53
C THR A 130 2.15 13.74 -19.33
N CYS A 131 2.05 14.90 -18.67
CA CYS A 131 2.02 16.21 -19.33
C CYS A 131 3.43 16.76 -19.64
N MET A 132 4.48 16.27 -18.98
CA MET A 132 5.87 16.69 -19.24
C MET A 132 6.31 16.54 -20.72
N PRO A 133 6.03 15.43 -21.42
CA PRO A 133 6.35 15.31 -22.85
C PRO A 133 5.44 16.13 -23.79
N LEU A 134 4.37 16.76 -23.28
CA LEU A 134 3.48 17.66 -24.05
C LEU A 134 3.89 19.14 -23.91
N VAL A 135 4.73 19.48 -22.93
CA VAL A 135 5.18 20.86 -22.63
C VAL A 135 6.63 21.10 -23.05
N LEU A 136 7.41 20.05 -23.35
CA LEU A 136 8.70 20.21 -24.05
C LEU A 136 8.46 20.30 -25.57
N PRO A 137 8.90 21.38 -26.23
CA PRO A 137 8.85 21.50 -27.70
C PRO A 137 9.84 20.56 -28.42
#